data_AF-A0A7X7DSX8-F1
#
_entry.id   AF-A0A7X7DSX8-F1
#
_cell.length_a   1.000
_cell.length_b   1.000
_cell.length_c   1.000
_cell.angle_alpha   90.00
_cell.angle_beta   90.00
_cell.angle_gamma   90.00
#
_symmetry.space_group_name_H-M   'P 1'
#
loop_
_entity.id
_entity.type
_entity.pdbx_description
1 polymer ?
#
loop_
_entity_poly.entity_id
_entity_poly.type
_entity_poly.pdbx_seq_one_letter_code
_entity_poly.pdbx_strand_id
1 'polypeptide(L)' 'REYPDDARLYQVRYVPTLVFIDENGKMLEKRVGYMPLEALEKEWRERGYNIGKGE' A
#
# COMPACT_ATOMS: atom_id res chain seq x y z
N ARG A 1 -1.99 -8.94 16.23
CA ARG A 1 -1.20 -9.99 15.56
C ARG A 1 -0.01 -9.29 14.92
N GLU A 2 1.20 -9.75 15.20
CA GLU A 2 2.43 -9.18 14.63
C GLU A 2 2.80 -9.95 13.36
N TYR A 3 3.38 -9.26 12.38
CA TYR A 3 3.78 -9.82 11.08
C TYR A 3 5.26 -9.47 10.77
N PRO A 4 6.22 -10.04 11.53
CA PRO A 4 7.63 -9.68 11.41
C PRO A 4 8.23 -10.05 10.05
N ASP A 5 7.76 -11.12 9.41
CA ASP A 5 8.23 -11.53 8.09
C ASP A 5 7.84 -10.52 7.01
N ASP A 6 6.59 -10.02 7.04
CA ASP A 6 6.12 -8.99 6.10
C ASP A 6 6.90 -7.68 6.31
N ALA A 7 7.13 -7.29 7.57
CA ALA A 7 7.93 -6.11 7.89
C ALA A 7 9.37 -6.24 7.37
N ARG A 8 9.98 -7.43 7.45
CA ARG A 8 11.31 -7.71 6.89
C ARG A 8 11.30 -7.70 5.37
N LEU A 9 10.31 -8.37 4.76
CA LEU A 9 10.15 -8.48 3.30
C LEU A 9 10.08 -7.09 2.65
N TYR A 10 9.28 -6.19 3.21
CA TYR A 10 9.12 -4.83 2.70
C TYR A 10 10.08 -3.82 3.33
N GLN A 11 11.01 -4.28 4.15
CA GLN A 11 12.01 -3.45 4.85
C GLN A 11 11.35 -2.24 5.54
N VAL A 12 10.33 -2.51 6.34
CA VAL A 12 9.62 -1.51 7.16
C VAL A 12 10.55 -1.09 8.30
N ARG A 13 10.91 0.20 8.33
CA ARG A 13 11.78 0.78 9.37
C ARG A 13 11.05 1.78 10.27
N TYR A 14 9.91 2.29 9.82
CA TYR A 14 9.11 3.31 10.48
C TYR A 14 7.63 2.99 10.29
N VAL A 15 6.80 3.37 11.27
CA VAL A 15 5.35 3.13 11.25
C VAL A 15 4.57 4.46 11.24
N PRO A 16 3.42 4.54 10.54
CA PRO A 16 2.88 3.55 9.59
C PRO A 16 3.68 3.54 8.27
N THR A 17 3.69 2.39 7.58
CA THR A 17 4.22 2.25 6.20
C THR A 17 3.14 1.61 5.32
N LEU A 18 2.89 2.21 4.16
CA LEU A 18 2.00 1.69 3.13
C LEU A 18 2.86 1.06 2.02
N VAL A 19 2.51 -0.15 1.62
CA VAL A 19 3.15 -0.88 0.52
C VAL A 19 2.09 -1.18 -0.53
N PHE A 20 2.33 -0.72 -1.76
CA PHE A 20 1.45 -0.93 -2.90
C PHE A 20 1.97 -2.10 -3.72
N ILE A 21 1.11 -3.08 -3.98
CA ILE A 21 1.48 -4.34 -4.66
C ILE A 21 0.45 -4.59 -5.75
N ASP A 22 0.88 -4.99 -6.95
CA ASP A 22 -0.01 -5.37 -8.05
C ASP A 22 -0.50 -6.82 -7.97
N GLU A 23 -1.34 -7.22 -8.92
CA GLU A 23 -1.90 -8.58 -9.01
C GLU A 23 -0.86 -9.69 -9.22
N ASN A 24 0.35 -9.34 -9.66
CA ASN A 24 1.46 -10.26 -9.87
C ASN A 24 2.37 -10.34 -8.63
N GLY A 25 2.03 -9.65 -7.55
CA GLY A 25 2.83 -9.59 -6.33
C GLY A 25 4.04 -8.64 -6.43
N LYS A 26 4.13 -7.81 -7.48
CA LYS A 26 5.22 -6.85 -7.63
C LYS A 26 4.92 -5.60 -6.81
N MET A 27 5.90 -5.20 -5.99
CA MET A 27 5.83 -3.93 -5.25
C MET A 27 5.91 -2.76 -6.23
N LEU A 28 4.86 -1.94 -6.24
CA LEU A 28 4.73 -0.74 -7.06
C LEU A 28 5.31 0.50 -6.38
N GLU A 29 5.04 0.66 -5.08
CA GLU A 29 5.50 1.79 -4.27
C GLU A 29 5.54 1.42 -2.79
N LYS A 30 6.40 2.13 -2.03
CA LYS A 30 6.40 2.11 -0.57
C LYS A 30 6.42 3.55 -0.05
N ARG A 31 5.51 3.88 0.86
CA ARG A 31 5.40 5.21 1.48
C ARG A 31 5.37 5.11 3.00
N VAL A 32 6.13 5.96 3.68
CA VAL A 32 6.09 6.11 5.14
C VAL A 32 5.14 7.25 5.50
N GLY A 33 4.31 7.02 6.51
CA GLY A 33 3.37 8.01 7.03
C GLY A 33 1.92 7.74 6.65
N TYR A 34 1.05 8.60 7.17
CA TYR A 34 -0.40 8.52 6.97
C TYR A 34 -0.79 8.98 5.56
N MET A 35 -1.82 8.35 4.99
CA MET A 35 -2.44 8.74 3.72
C MET A 35 -3.97 8.78 3.92
N PRO A 36 -4.64 9.91 3.62
CA PRO A 36 -6.09 9.98 3.59
C PRO A 36 -6.69 9.08 2.50
N LEU A 37 -7.93 8.62 2.70
CA LEU A 37 -8.64 7.76 1.75
C LEU A 37 -8.69 8.35 0.34
N GLU A 38 -9.05 9.62 0.20
CA GLU A 38 -9.14 10.30 -1.10
C GLU A 38 -7.81 10.28 -1.87
N ALA A 39 -6.69 10.43 -1.15
CA ALA A 39 -5.36 10.37 -1.72
C ALA A 39 -5.00 8.93 -2.13
N LEU A 40 -5.41 7.94 -1.34
CA LEU A 40 -5.25 6.53 -1.68
C LEU A 40 -6.03 6.15 -2.94
N GLU A 41 -7.30 6.55 -3.03
CA GLU A 41 -8.15 6.31 -4.20
C GLU A 41 -7.60 7.00 -5.46
N LYS A 42 -7.02 8.19 -5.31
CA LYS A 42 -6.36 8.89 -6.41
C LYS A 42 -5.10 8.13 -6.87
N GLU A 43 -4.25 7.71 -5.95
CA GLU A 43 -3.00 6.97 -6.24
C GLU A 43 -3.28 5.70 -7.06
N TRP A 44 -4.33 4.95 -6.72
CA TRP A 44 -4.71 3.75 -7.46
C TRP A 44 -5.34 4.05 -8.82
N ARG A 45 -6.19 5.07 -8.93
CA ARG A 45 -6.76 5.51 -10.22
C ARG A 45 -5.68 5.94 -11.21
N GLU A 46 -4.67 6.68 -10.76
CA GLU A 46 -3.54 7.11 -11.59
C GLU A 46 -2.73 5.92 -12.14
N ARG A 47 -2.79 4.78 -11.45
CA ARG A 47 -2.16 3.52 -11.87
C ARG A 47 -3.08 2.63 -12.71
N GLY A 48 -4.30 3.06 -13.01
CA GLY A 48 -5.28 2.30 -13.79
C GLY A 48 -6.16 1.34 -12.98
N TYR A 49 -6.12 1.40 -11.64
CA TYR A 49 -6.95 0.57 -10.77
C TYR A 49 -8.20 1.34 -10.33
N ASN A 50 -9.36 0.70 -10.49
CA ASN A 50 -10.62 1.21 -9.96
C ASN A 50 -10.90 0.53 -8.62
N ILE A 51 -10.53 1.19 -7.53
CA ILE A 51 -11.03 0.82 -6.20
C ILE A 51 -12.41 1.46 -6.05
N GLY A 52 -13.46 0.71 -6.36
CA GLY A 52 -14.82 1.08 -5.95
C GLY A 52 -14.99 0.86 -4.44
N LYS A 53 -16.04 1.46 -3.87
CA LYS A 53 -16.52 1.04 -2.54
C LYS A 53 -16.81 -0.45 -2.63
N GLY A 54 -16.02 -1.26 -1.91
CA GLY A 54 -16.38 -2.65 -1.66
C GLY A 54 -17.76 -2.67 -1.02
N GLU A 55 -18.65 -3.52 -1.54
CA GLU A 55 -19.93 -3.84 -0.90
C GLU A 55 -19.72 -4.45 0.49
#